data_AF-A0A1S8BLT3-F1
#
_entry.id   AF-A0A1S8BLT3-F1
#
_cell.length_a   1.000
_cell.length_b   1.000
_cell.length_c   1.000
_cell.angle_alpha   90.00
_cell.angle_beta   90.00
_cell.angle_gamma   90.00
#
_symmetry.space_group_name_H-M   'P 1'
#
loop_
_entity.id
_entity.type
_entity.pdbx_description
1 polymer ?
#
loop_
_entity_poly.entity_id
_entity_poly.type
_entity_poly.pdbx_seq_one_letter_code
_entity_poly.pdbx_strand_id
1 'polypeptide(L)'
;MREAIEKSARHLYGLVHARYIVTTRGLAKMLEKFKKADFGKCPRVMCDAQPLLPMGQSDIPNTSPVKLYCARCEDLYNPKSSRHASIDGAYFGTSFHNILFQVYPAMLPPKFQRRYEPRVFGFRVHAAAALQRWQDDRRDDMKLRLRKSGVEVGFEDEDDEGDLDDMDEEAEGYEATLVAREQQL
;
A
#
# COMPACT_ATOMS: atom_id res chain seq x y z
N MET A 1 -39.66 21.12 3.43
CA MET A 1 -39.16 21.88 2.26
C MET A 1 -37.68 22.25 2.39
N ARG A 2 -37.27 22.92 3.48
CA ARG A 2 -35.88 23.32 3.72
C ARG A 2 -34.87 22.16 3.74
N GLU A 3 -35.19 21.06 4.43
CA GLU A 3 -34.31 19.88 4.52
C GLU A 3 -34.02 19.23 3.16
N ALA A 4 -35.01 19.17 2.27
CA ALA A 4 -34.83 18.65 0.92
C ALA A 4 -33.86 19.53 0.10
N ILE A 5 -33.97 20.86 0.23
CA ILE A 5 -33.06 21.80 -0.42
C ILE A 5 -31.64 21.64 0.13
N GLU A 6 -31.47 21.51 1.45
CA GLU A 6 -30.17 21.30 2.09
C GLU A 6 -29.52 19.98 1.67
N LYS A 7 -30.30 18.89 1.56
CA LYS A 7 -29.82 17.59 1.07
C LYS A 7 -29.37 17.68 -0.39
N SER A 8 -30.16 18.31 -1.26
CA SER A 8 -29.82 18.51 -2.67
C SER A 8 -28.59 19.42 -2.84
N ALA A 9 -28.47 20.48 -2.04
CA ALA A 9 -27.32 21.36 -2.06
C ALA A 9 -26.02 20.63 -1.67
N ARG A 10 -26.07 19.77 -0.64
CA ARG A 10 -24.92 18.94 -0.23
C ARG A 10 -24.51 17.97 -1.33
N HIS A 11 -25.48 17.35 -1.99
CA HIS A 11 -25.24 16.42 -3.09
C HIS A 11 -24.60 17.13 -4.29
N LEU A 12 -25.15 18.28 -4.70
CA LEU A 12 -24.61 19.10 -5.79
C LEU A 12 -23.18 19.56 -5.48
N TYR A 13 -22.91 20.00 -4.25
CA TYR A 13 -21.54 20.37 -3.84
C TYR A 13 -20.57 19.20 -4.01
N GLY A 14 -20.97 17.99 -3.61
CA GLY A 14 -20.14 16.80 -3.77
C GLY A 14 -19.79 16.48 -5.23
N LEU A 15 -20.77 16.59 -6.14
CA LEU A 15 -20.55 16.38 -7.58
C LEU A 15 -19.62 17.44 -8.20
N VAL A 16 -19.78 18.71 -7.79
CA VAL A 16 -18.90 19.80 -8.22
C VAL A 16 -17.50 19.61 -7.62
N HIS A 17 -17.40 19.15 -6.38
CA HIS A 17 -16.15 18.88 -5.70
C HIS A 17 -15.30 17.84 -6.43
N ALA A 18 -15.90 16.73 -6.88
CA ALA A 18 -15.21 15.69 -7.65
C ALA A 18 -14.51 16.24 -8.90
N ARG A 19 -15.18 17.16 -9.61
CA ARG A 19 -14.60 17.84 -10.79
C ARG A 19 -13.55 18.87 -10.40
N TYR A 20 -13.78 19.61 -9.31
CA TYR A 20 -12.88 20.67 -8.87
C TYR A 20 -11.52 20.13 -8.42
N ILE A 21 -11.47 19.04 -7.66
CA ILE A 21 -10.22 18.53 -7.09
C ILE A 21 -9.23 17.99 -8.14
N VAL A 22 -9.69 17.73 -9.36
CA VAL A 22 -8.85 17.33 -10.51
C VAL A 22 -8.22 18.53 -11.23
N THR A 23 -8.74 19.74 -11.01
CA THR A 23 -8.15 20.97 -11.59
C THR A 23 -6.85 21.34 -10.89
N THR A 24 -5.97 22.10 -11.55
CA THR A 24 -4.68 22.54 -10.97
C THR A 24 -4.84 23.26 -9.62
N ARG A 25 -5.85 24.14 -9.49
CA ARG A 25 -6.16 24.84 -8.24
C ARG A 25 -6.71 23.90 -7.16
N GLY A 26 -7.50 22.90 -7.54
CA GLY A 26 -8.03 21.90 -6.63
C GLY A 26 -6.94 20.96 -6.10
N LEU A 27 -6.09 20.47 -7.00
CA LEU A 27 -4.94 19.62 -6.66
C LEU A 27 -4.00 20.31 -5.67
N ALA A 28 -3.67 21.58 -5.88
CA ALA A 28 -2.81 22.34 -4.95
C ALA A 28 -3.40 22.38 -3.53
N LYS A 29 -4.71 22.65 -3.40
CA LYS A 29 -5.39 22.66 -2.09
C LYS A 29 -5.43 21.28 -1.44
N MET A 30 -5.67 20.23 -2.23
CA MET A 30 -5.69 18.87 -1.71
C MET A 30 -4.28 18.38 -1.33
N LEU A 31 -3.25 18.85 -2.03
CA LEU A 31 -1.85 18.58 -1.69
C LEU A 31 -1.47 19.21 -0.34
N GLU A 32 -1.91 20.43 -0.06
CA GLU A 32 -1.70 21.05 1.26
C GLU A 32 -2.31 20.22 2.39
N LYS A 33 -3.54 19.70 2.18
CA LYS A 33 -4.22 18.80 3.13
C LYS A 33 -3.51 17.45 3.27
N PHE A 34 -2.99 16.92 2.16
CA PHE A 34 -2.23 15.68 2.15
C PHE A 34 -0.93 15.80 2.96
N LYS A 35 -0.19 16.90 2.79
CA LYS A 35 1.03 17.20 3.56
C LYS A 35 0.75 17.30 5.07
N LYS A 36 -0.43 17.81 5.45
CA LYS A 36 -0.89 17.89 6.85
C LYS A 36 -1.47 16.57 7.38
N ALA A 37 -1.62 15.56 6.52
CA ALA A 37 -2.28 14.29 6.82
C ALA A 37 -3.74 14.43 7.31
N ASP A 38 -4.47 15.43 6.79
CA ASP A 38 -5.87 15.71 7.20
C ASP A 38 -6.83 14.55 6.88
N PHE A 39 -6.52 13.76 5.85
CA PHE A 39 -7.31 12.60 5.44
C PHE A 39 -7.05 11.35 6.31
N GLY A 40 -6.06 11.41 7.19
CA GLY A 40 -5.62 10.30 8.01
C GLY A 40 -4.34 9.63 7.48
N LYS A 41 -3.96 8.58 8.19
CA LYS A 41 -2.71 7.83 7.99
C LYS A 41 -3.02 6.36 7.76
N CYS A 42 -2.15 5.68 7.02
CA CYS A 42 -2.28 4.27 6.70
C CYS A 42 -2.40 3.43 7.99
N PRO A 43 -3.39 2.53 8.10
CA PRO A 43 -3.52 1.64 9.26
C PRO A 43 -2.48 0.52 9.26
N ARG A 44 -1.83 0.25 8.12
CA ARG A 44 -0.80 -0.78 8.00
C ARG A 44 0.47 -0.32 8.72
N VAL A 45 0.94 -1.11 9.68
CA VAL A 45 2.11 -0.79 10.52
C VAL A 45 3.35 -0.56 9.67
N MET A 46 3.60 -1.44 8.69
CA MET A 46 4.75 -1.36 7.77
C MET A 46 4.73 -0.16 6.80
N CYS A 47 3.69 0.68 6.85
CA CYS A 47 3.61 1.89 6.02
C CYS A 47 4.04 3.17 6.78
N ASP A 48 4.58 3.06 7.99
CA ASP A 48 5.08 4.17 8.81
C ASP A 48 4.11 5.36 8.90
N ALA A 49 2.82 5.05 9.01
CA ALA A 49 1.76 6.04 9.08
C ALA A 49 1.75 7.03 7.90
N GLN A 50 2.04 6.54 6.69
CA GLN A 50 1.94 7.27 5.42
C GLN A 50 0.59 8.02 5.30
N PRO A 51 0.58 9.32 4.92
CA PRO A 51 -0.64 10.06 4.64
C PRO A 51 -1.47 9.42 3.53
N LEU A 52 -2.79 9.46 3.70
CA LEU A 52 -3.76 8.87 2.76
C LEU A 52 -4.42 9.93 1.88
N LEU A 53 -5.01 9.49 0.77
CA LEU A 53 -5.86 10.32 -0.09
C LEU A 53 -7.27 9.75 -0.19
N PRO A 54 -8.32 10.59 -0.19
CA PRO A 54 -9.68 10.14 -0.39
C PRO A 54 -9.95 9.76 -1.85
N MET A 55 -10.79 8.75 -2.07
CA MET A 55 -11.26 8.35 -3.38
C MET A 55 -12.61 7.63 -3.33
N GLY A 56 -13.30 7.55 -4.46
CA GLY A 56 -14.45 6.69 -4.66
C GLY A 56 -14.08 5.43 -5.45
N GLN A 57 -14.74 4.30 -5.17
CA GLN A 57 -14.61 3.11 -6.03
C GLN A 57 -15.46 3.23 -7.30
N SER A 58 -16.43 4.13 -7.30
CA SER A 58 -17.28 4.45 -8.45
C SER A 58 -17.53 5.96 -8.51
N ASP A 59 -17.68 6.48 -9.72
CA ASP A 59 -18.12 7.86 -9.98
C ASP A 59 -19.66 7.98 -9.96
N ILE A 60 -20.37 6.86 -9.84
CA ILE A 60 -21.83 6.81 -9.74
C ILE A 60 -22.24 7.03 -8.28
N PRO A 61 -23.03 8.07 -7.97
CA PRO A 61 -23.46 8.35 -6.60
C PRO A 61 -24.27 7.23 -5.96
N ASN A 62 -24.22 7.16 -4.63
CA ASN A 62 -24.88 6.18 -3.76
C ASN A 62 -24.44 4.71 -3.99
N THR A 63 -23.32 4.48 -4.68
CA THR A 63 -22.81 3.12 -4.90
C THR A 63 -21.93 2.66 -3.74
N SER A 64 -20.94 3.47 -3.38
CA SER A 64 -19.98 3.14 -2.33
C SER A 64 -19.56 4.40 -1.56
N PRO A 65 -19.30 4.28 -0.24
CA PRO A 65 -18.76 5.39 0.52
C PRO A 65 -17.30 5.66 0.16
N VAL A 66 -16.81 6.83 0.54
CA VAL A 66 -15.42 7.23 0.33
C VAL A 66 -14.45 6.23 0.99
N LYS A 67 -13.40 5.89 0.24
CA LYS A 67 -12.26 5.09 0.69
C LYS A 67 -11.01 5.95 0.74
N LEU A 68 -10.00 5.46 1.44
CA LEU A 68 -8.71 6.11 1.57
C LEU A 68 -7.64 5.27 0.88
N TYR A 69 -6.99 5.84 -0.13
CA TYR A 69 -5.91 5.23 -0.87
C TYR A 69 -4.56 5.56 -0.22
N CYS A 70 -3.70 4.53 -0.09
CA CYS A 70 -2.33 4.68 0.37
C CYS A 70 -1.36 4.56 -0.81
N ALA A 71 -0.55 5.59 -1.05
CA ALA A 71 0.45 5.57 -2.12
C ALA A 71 1.63 4.61 -1.86
N ARG A 72 1.82 4.20 -0.60
CA ARG A 72 2.94 3.33 -0.21
C ARG A 72 2.62 1.85 -0.41
N CYS A 73 1.49 1.36 0.09
CA CYS A 73 1.05 -0.03 -0.10
C CYS A 73 0.06 -0.25 -1.24
N GLU A 74 -0.38 0.82 -1.92
CA GLU A 74 -1.30 0.77 -3.06
C GLU A 74 -2.65 0.11 -2.78
N ASP A 75 -3.11 0.20 -1.54
CA ASP A 75 -4.33 -0.46 -1.07
C ASP A 75 -5.36 0.55 -0.56
N LEU A 76 -6.61 0.09 -0.47
CA LEU A 76 -7.78 0.87 -0.09
C LEU A 76 -8.21 0.57 1.34
N TYR A 77 -8.39 1.63 2.11
CA TYR A 77 -8.79 1.56 3.51
C TYR A 77 -10.12 2.26 3.76
N ASN A 78 -10.84 1.75 4.76
CA ASN A 78 -12.02 2.42 5.28
C ASN A 78 -11.59 3.58 6.20
N PRO A 79 -12.26 4.74 6.14
CA PRO A 79 -12.05 5.81 7.10
C PRO A 79 -12.29 5.32 8.54
N LYS A 80 -11.39 5.65 9.47
CA LYS A 80 -11.50 5.24 10.88
C LYS A 80 -12.74 5.80 11.59
N SER A 81 -13.16 7.01 11.21
CA SER A 81 -14.32 7.69 11.79
C SER A 81 -15.60 7.35 11.03
N SER A 82 -16.64 6.94 11.75
CA SER A 82 -17.97 6.66 11.19
C SER A 82 -18.60 7.88 10.50
N ARG A 83 -18.24 9.10 10.92
CA ARG A 83 -18.67 10.36 10.27
C ARG A 83 -18.24 10.43 8.80
N HIS A 84 -17.05 9.91 8.48
CA HIS A 84 -16.53 9.95 7.11
C HIS A 84 -17.02 8.77 6.28
N ALA A 85 -17.43 7.67 6.93
CA ALA A 85 -17.99 6.50 6.26
C ALA A 85 -19.38 6.76 5.65
N SER A 86 -20.10 7.81 6.06
CA SER A 86 -21.38 8.21 5.45
C SER A 86 -21.23 9.12 4.23
N ILE A 87 -20.01 9.54 3.88
CA ILE A 87 -19.75 10.41 2.73
C ILE A 87 -19.63 9.54 1.47
N ASP A 88 -20.32 9.95 0.40
CA ASP A 88 -20.28 9.27 -0.89
C ASP A 88 -18.89 9.38 -1.54
N GLY A 89 -18.35 8.26 -2.02
CA GLY A 89 -17.07 8.22 -2.72
C GLY A 89 -17.10 8.96 -4.07
N ALA A 90 -18.27 9.03 -4.71
CA ALA A 90 -18.44 9.73 -5.98
C ALA A 90 -18.10 11.23 -5.90
N TYR A 91 -18.09 11.83 -4.70
CA TYR A 91 -17.72 13.23 -4.49
C TYR A 91 -16.21 13.49 -4.57
N PHE A 92 -15.40 12.44 -4.57
CA PHE A 92 -13.95 12.49 -4.80
C PHE A 92 -13.59 11.88 -6.16
N GLY A 93 -14.38 10.91 -6.60
CA GLY A 93 -14.18 10.21 -7.86
C GLY A 93 -13.08 9.16 -7.79
N THR A 94 -12.97 8.39 -8.87
CA THR A 94 -12.06 7.23 -9.00
C THR A 94 -10.63 7.61 -9.36
N SER A 95 -10.43 8.78 -9.99
CA SER A 95 -9.16 9.15 -10.64
C SER A 95 -8.31 10.15 -9.87
N PHE A 96 -8.87 10.85 -8.88
CA PHE A 96 -8.22 11.98 -8.21
C PHE A 96 -6.84 11.62 -7.62
N HIS A 97 -6.69 10.50 -6.91
CA HIS A 97 -5.40 10.11 -6.33
C HIS A 97 -4.32 9.89 -7.40
N ASN A 98 -4.69 9.29 -8.53
CA ASN A 98 -3.76 8.98 -9.62
C ASN A 98 -3.29 10.27 -10.28
N ILE A 99 -4.21 11.17 -10.56
CA ILE A 99 -3.90 12.46 -11.19
C ILE A 99 -3.01 13.30 -10.27
N LEU A 100 -3.25 13.29 -8.95
CA LEU A 100 -2.39 14.01 -8.00
C LEU A 100 -0.93 13.53 -8.08
N PHE A 101 -0.69 12.21 -8.13
CA PHE A 101 0.66 11.67 -8.22
C PHE A 101 1.30 11.82 -9.60
N GLN A 102 0.50 11.85 -10.68
CA GLN A 102 1.00 12.20 -12.01
C GLN A 102 1.51 13.65 -12.10
N VAL A 103 0.80 14.59 -11.44
CA VAL A 103 1.19 16.01 -11.42
C VAL A 103 2.31 16.27 -10.40
N TYR A 104 2.33 15.55 -9.28
CA TYR A 104 3.32 15.71 -8.21
C TYR A 104 4.06 14.38 -7.94
N PRO A 105 4.94 13.92 -8.85
CA PRO A 105 5.64 12.65 -8.71
C PRO A 105 6.56 12.60 -7.48
N ALA A 106 7.08 13.75 -7.04
CA ALA A 106 7.91 13.84 -5.82
C ALA A 106 7.18 13.46 -4.52
N MET A 107 5.84 13.34 -4.55
CA MET A 107 5.05 12.94 -3.39
C MET A 107 4.81 11.42 -3.33
N LEU A 108 5.23 10.66 -4.35
CA LEU A 108 5.17 9.20 -4.34
C LEU A 108 6.27 8.66 -3.40
N PRO A 109 5.90 7.96 -2.31
CA PRO A 109 6.89 7.28 -1.50
C PRO A 109 7.50 6.12 -2.30
N PRO A 110 8.77 5.77 -2.05
CA PRO A 110 9.34 4.54 -2.58
C PRO A 110 8.56 3.33 -2.06
N LYS A 111 8.56 2.25 -2.83
CA LYS A 111 7.84 1.03 -2.49
C LYS A 111 8.68 0.20 -1.52
N PHE A 112 8.07 -0.20 -0.41
CA PHE A 112 8.72 -1.06 0.58
C PHE A 112 8.53 -2.53 0.24
N GLN A 113 9.54 -3.35 0.54
CA GLN A 113 9.47 -4.79 0.31
C GLN A 113 9.11 -5.59 1.56
N ARG A 114 9.42 -5.04 2.75
CA ARG A 114 9.18 -5.66 4.07
C ARG A 114 7.73 -6.09 4.28
N ARG A 115 7.54 -7.33 4.69
CA ARG A 115 6.25 -7.87 5.13
C ARG A 115 6.31 -8.20 6.61
N TYR A 116 5.14 -8.24 7.25
CA TYR A 116 5.08 -8.67 8.63
C TYR A 116 5.39 -10.17 8.70
N GLU A 117 6.44 -10.52 9.43
CA GLU A 117 6.84 -11.90 9.66
C GLU A 117 6.30 -12.41 11.00
N PRO A 118 5.32 -13.33 11.00
CA PRO A 118 4.84 -13.91 12.25
C PRO A 118 5.92 -14.84 12.83
N ARG A 119 6.36 -14.53 14.05
CA ARG A 119 7.32 -15.34 14.82
C ARG A 119 6.68 -15.84 16.12
N VAL A 120 6.93 -17.11 16.47
CA VAL A 120 6.51 -17.75 17.72
C VAL A 120 7.76 -18.24 18.43
N PHE A 121 8.04 -17.72 19.63
CA PHE A 121 9.31 -17.95 20.36
C PHE A 121 10.58 -17.64 19.53
N GLY A 122 10.49 -16.67 18.59
CA GLY A 122 11.60 -16.31 17.69
C GLY A 122 11.62 -17.08 16.36
N PHE A 123 10.95 -18.22 16.28
CA PHE A 123 10.88 -19.05 15.08
C PHE A 123 9.80 -18.57 14.10
N ARG A 124 10.12 -18.58 12.80
CA ARG A 124 9.16 -18.28 11.72
C ARG A 124 8.08 -19.38 11.64
N VAL A 125 6.82 -19.00 11.43
CA VAL A 125 5.72 -19.96 11.27
C VAL A 125 5.78 -20.63 9.89
N HIS A 126 5.91 -21.96 9.83
CA HIS A 126 6.11 -22.73 8.59
C HIS A 126 5.12 -22.40 7.46
N ALA A 127 3.81 -22.34 7.76
CA ALA A 127 2.79 -22.07 6.74
C ALA A 127 2.89 -20.66 6.16
N ALA A 128 3.08 -19.65 7.02
CA ALA A 128 3.25 -18.26 6.59
C ALA A 128 4.58 -18.07 5.83
N ALA A 129 5.65 -18.71 6.31
CA ALA A 129 6.97 -18.68 5.68
C ALA A 129 6.97 -19.36 4.29
N ALA A 130 6.24 -20.46 4.11
CA ALA A 130 6.12 -21.12 2.81
C ALA A 130 5.40 -20.22 1.79
N LEU A 131 4.28 -19.59 2.20
CA LEU A 131 3.56 -18.65 1.33
C LEU A 131 4.40 -17.42 1.00
N GLN A 132 5.10 -16.85 1.99
CA GLN A 132 5.92 -15.65 1.81
C GLN A 132 7.05 -15.91 0.82
N ARG A 133 7.80 -17.00 0.97
CA ARG A 133 8.85 -17.42 0.01
C ARG A 133 8.31 -17.50 -1.43
N TRP A 134 7.16 -18.15 -1.64
CA TRP A 134 6.55 -18.22 -2.97
C TRP A 134 6.14 -16.85 -3.52
N GLN A 135 5.63 -15.95 -2.68
CA GLN A 135 5.22 -14.60 -3.10
C GLN A 135 6.43 -13.70 -3.43
N ASP A 136 7.54 -13.88 -2.72
CA ASP A 136 8.78 -13.14 -2.94
C ASP A 136 9.45 -13.62 -4.24
N ASP A 137 9.53 -14.93 -4.49
CA ASP A 137 9.97 -15.48 -5.78
C ASP A 137 9.17 -14.92 -6.97
N ARG A 138 7.84 -14.84 -6.83
CA ARG A 138 6.96 -14.26 -7.87
C ARG A 138 7.24 -12.77 -8.09
N ARG A 139 7.59 -12.04 -7.04
CA ARG A 139 7.90 -10.61 -7.11
C ARG A 139 9.24 -10.38 -7.80
N ASP A 140 10.23 -11.21 -7.51
CA ASP A 140 11.56 -11.06 -8.09
C ASP A 140 11.57 -11.43 -9.58
N ASP A 141 10.78 -12.44 -9.98
CA ASP A 141 10.51 -12.71 -11.40
C ASP A 141 9.85 -11.49 -12.10
N MET A 142 8.87 -10.85 -11.44
CA MET A 142 8.23 -9.64 -11.95
C MET A 142 9.25 -8.50 -12.11
N LYS A 143 10.11 -8.24 -11.10
CA LYS A 143 11.14 -7.20 -11.16
C LYS A 143 12.12 -7.47 -12.30
N LEU A 144 12.58 -8.72 -12.44
CA LEU A 144 13.49 -9.12 -13.51
C LEU A 144 12.87 -8.86 -14.89
N ARG A 145 11.59 -9.21 -15.06
CA ARG A 145 10.84 -8.95 -16.29
C ARG A 145 10.73 -7.45 -16.59
N LEU A 146 10.39 -6.63 -15.59
CA LEU A 146 10.30 -5.18 -15.75
C LEU A 146 11.66 -4.55 -16.11
N ARG A 147 12.72 -4.98 -15.44
CA ARG A 147 14.11 -4.56 -15.73
C ARG A 147 14.50 -4.95 -17.15
N LYS A 148 14.16 -6.17 -17.61
CA LYS A 148 14.37 -6.62 -18.99
C LYS A 148 13.62 -5.76 -20.01
N SER A 149 12.45 -5.24 -19.63
CA SER A 149 11.66 -4.30 -20.44
C SER A 149 12.11 -2.83 -20.31
N GLY A 150 13.18 -2.54 -19.57
CA GLY A 150 13.69 -1.18 -19.38
C GLY A 150 12.82 -0.29 -18.48
N VAL A 151 11.96 -0.89 -17.65
CA VAL A 151 11.13 -0.17 -16.68
C VAL A 151 11.83 -0.18 -15.33
N GLU A 152 12.20 1.01 -14.83
CA GLU A 152 12.76 1.16 -13.50
C GLU A 152 11.72 0.80 -12.43
N VAL A 153 12.11 -0.08 -11.52
CA VAL A 153 11.25 -0.56 -10.43
C VAL A 153 11.55 0.28 -9.19
N GLY A 154 10.61 1.13 -8.79
CA GLY A 154 10.78 2.06 -7.65
C GLY A 154 10.70 1.41 -6.26
N PHE A 155 11.25 0.20 -6.11
CA PHE A 155 11.36 -0.46 -4.82
C PHE A 155 12.65 -0.02 -4.13
N GLU A 156 12.61 0.07 -2.80
CA GLU A 156 13.84 0.16 -2.01
C GLU A 156 14.63 -1.13 -2.21
N ASP A 157 15.91 -0.99 -2.55
CA ASP A 157 16.88 -2.07 -2.48
C ASP A 157 17.15 -2.28 -0.99
N GLU A 158 16.59 -3.36 -0.46
CA GLU A 158 16.99 -3.81 0.87
C GLU A 158 18.25 -4.64 0.65
N ASP A 159 19.39 -4.09 1.05
CA ASP A 159 20.61 -4.85 1.27
C ASP A 159 20.26 -5.94 2.29
N ASP A 160 20.03 -7.15 1.79
CA ASP A 160 19.74 -8.34 2.57
C ASP A 160 21.06 -8.83 3.21
N GLU A 161 21.66 -8.00 4.07
CA GLU A 161 22.81 -8.37 4.91
C GLU A 161 22.37 -9.23 6.13
N GLY A 162 21.11 -9.67 6.20
CA GLY A 162 20.52 -10.14 7.46
C GLY A 162 20.31 -11.63 7.66
N ASP A 163 20.32 -12.47 6.63
CA ASP A 163 19.81 -13.86 6.77
C ASP A 163 20.65 -14.92 6.03
N LEU A 164 21.84 -14.58 5.50
CA LEU A 164 22.73 -15.55 4.85
C LEU A 164 23.67 -16.28 5.81
N ASP A 165 23.93 -15.75 7.01
CA ASP A 165 24.93 -16.35 7.92
C ASP A 165 24.37 -17.55 8.73
N ASP A 166 23.05 -17.70 8.88
CA ASP A 166 22.46 -18.74 9.75
C ASP A 166 22.11 -20.06 9.02
N MET A 167 22.15 -20.11 7.68
CA MET A 167 21.81 -21.34 6.93
C MET A 167 23.02 -22.20 6.52
N ASP A 168 24.20 -21.60 6.40
CA ASP A 168 25.39 -22.34 5.93
C ASP A 168 26.04 -23.15 7.08
N GLU A 169 25.97 -22.70 8.33
CA GLU A 169 26.58 -23.43 9.47
C GLU A 169 25.83 -24.71 9.85
N GLU A 170 24.50 -24.76 9.69
CA GLU A 170 23.71 -25.96 10.00
C GLU A 170 23.82 -27.03 8.90
N ALA A 171 24.16 -26.60 7.66
CA ALA A 171 24.35 -27.48 6.52
C ALA A 171 25.66 -28.29 6.60
N GLU A 172 26.76 -27.63 6.97
CA GLU A 172 28.06 -28.29 7.07
C GLU A 172 28.11 -29.30 8.24
N GLY A 173 27.33 -29.06 9.31
CA GLY A 173 27.23 -29.96 10.46
C GLY A 173 26.52 -31.29 10.15
N TYR A 174 25.48 -31.29 9.30
CA TYR A 174 24.79 -32.52 8.92
C TYR A 174 25.64 -33.36 7.94
N GLU A 175 26.38 -32.71 7.06
CA GLU A 175 27.21 -33.40 6.07
C GLU A 175 28.44 -34.04 6.74
N ALA A 176 29.07 -33.33 7.69
CA ALA A 176 30.16 -33.87 8.50
C ALA A 176 29.73 -35.06 9.38
N THR A 177 28.50 -35.03 9.93
CA THR A 177 27.97 -36.15 10.74
C THR A 177 27.54 -37.35 9.90
N LEU A 178 27.07 -37.16 8.66
CA LEU A 178 26.81 -38.24 7.72
C LEU A 178 28.11 -38.91 7.26
N VAL A 179 29.12 -38.13 6.88
CA VAL A 179 30.42 -38.66 6.43
C VAL A 179 31.14 -39.42 7.56
N ALA A 180 31.07 -38.92 8.80
CA ALA A 180 31.64 -39.62 9.96
C ALA A 180 30.94 -40.96 10.26
N ARG A 181 29.64 -41.06 9.94
CA ARG A 181 28.85 -42.28 10.16
C ARG A 181 29.05 -43.33 9.07
N GLU A 182 29.34 -42.91 7.84
CA GLU A 182 29.68 -43.81 6.73
C GLU A 182 31.08 -44.41 6.84
N GLN A 183 32.02 -43.77 7.55
CA GLN A 183 33.38 -44.29 7.77
C GLN A 183 33.51 -45.29 8.94
N GLN A 184 32.42 -45.55 9.67
CA GLN A 184 32.39 -46.51 10.79
C GLN A 184 31.65 -47.82 10.46
N LEU A 185 31.25 -48.01 9.19
CA LEU A 185 30.74 -49.26 8.62
C LEU A 185 31.78 -49.84 7.65
#